data_AF-A0A1Y3NII4-F1
#
_entry.id   AF-A0A1Y3NII4-F1
#
_cell.length_a   1.000
_cell.length_b   1.000
_cell.length_c   1.000
_cell.angle_alpha   90.00
_cell.angle_beta   90.00
_cell.angle_gamma   90.00
#
_symmetry.space_group_name_H-M   'P 1'
#
loop_
_entity.id
_entity.type
_entity.pdbx_description
1 polymer ?
#
loop_
_entity_poly.entity_id
_entity_poly.type
_entity_poly.pdbx_seq_one_letter_code
_entity_poly.pdbx_strand_id
1 'polypeptide(L)'
;MNKGVIYLFEEGREVLGFEITSEKIGVVSGTVEKLLLRLANESTYDEDYVDTFLQYHQFFISSVDLMHNLIARFNVQLESKEDAEETTYNKWRKQIQLKVIHALNRWVTIQYSCFVKNALIHGLLEYFVSAIWLAGYKNEADRIKRNAANIILSSSVKIKNLPFNLIPIIPLKDEDITREITINLMPYSILYDFDSKTIAKYLCVVDQEIFSVVTWHDIASKLSNSYKNEVYEVVKPTLKLQSEKEIEEDKKYDENPIDLMTKRSNLIRNWVAMEICSVQNIKMRKYLIRKFIEIAKYCRELNNFHSALFIVSGLLSPPVQRLKQTWELINNKEMTTLNNLEKLLSPVSNMKYYRKAIALAKGPVVPFFPIIMKDFRFIIDGNPT
;
A
#
# COMPACT_ATOMS: atom_id res chain seq x y z
N MET A 1 36.88 2.79 14.92
CA MET A 1 36.15 3.87 15.62
C MET A 1 34.81 3.30 16.03
N ASN A 2 34.54 3.27 17.33
CA ASN A 2 33.43 2.50 17.92
C ASN A 2 32.07 3.07 17.50
N LYS A 3 31.22 2.22 16.93
CA LYS A 3 29.77 2.43 16.97
C LYS A 3 29.35 2.40 18.43
N GLY A 4 28.99 3.55 18.98
CA GLY A 4 28.47 3.67 20.33
C GLY A 4 26.99 3.99 20.27
N VAL A 5 26.18 3.20 20.97
CA VAL A 5 24.76 3.54 21.21
C VAL A 5 24.68 4.24 22.56
N ILE A 6 24.10 5.44 22.59
CA ILE A 6 23.89 6.23 23.79
C ILE A 6 22.41 6.25 24.13
N TYR A 7 22.08 5.94 25.37
CA TYR A 7 20.70 5.93 25.87
C TYR A 7 20.49 7.04 26.89
N LEU A 8 19.37 7.75 26.74
CA LEU A 8 18.85 8.74 27.68
C LEU A 8 17.84 8.08 28.61
N PHE A 9 17.96 8.36 29.91
CA PHE A 9 17.07 7.84 30.94
C PHE A 9 16.39 8.99 31.69
N GLU A 10 15.09 8.86 31.93
CA GLU A 10 14.30 9.73 32.81
C GLU A 10 13.56 8.85 33.82
N GLU A 11 13.60 9.23 35.10
CA GLU A 11 13.01 8.45 36.20
C GLU A 11 13.39 6.95 36.21
N GLY A 12 14.62 6.65 35.78
CA GLY A 12 15.13 5.28 35.71
C GLY A 12 14.62 4.44 34.53
N ARG A 13 13.87 5.03 33.59
CA ARG A 13 13.41 4.38 32.35
C ARG A 13 14.16 4.92 31.15
N GLU A 14 14.52 4.05 30.21
CA GLU A 14 15.08 4.47 28.92
C GLU A 14 14.00 5.21 28.14
N VAL A 15 14.30 6.44 27.72
CA VAL A 15 13.35 7.30 26.99
C VAL A 15 13.78 7.60 25.56
N LEU A 16 15.07 7.49 25.25
CA LEU A 16 15.58 7.69 23.89
C LEU A 16 16.96 7.07 23.68
N GLY A 17 17.21 6.45 22.53
CA GLY A 17 18.50 5.87 22.14
C GLY A 17 19.04 6.49 20.87
N PHE A 18 20.36 6.69 20.82
CA PHE A 18 21.07 7.25 19.68
C PHE A 18 22.20 6.35 19.22
N GLU A 19 22.35 6.14 17.92
CA GLU A 19 23.57 5.58 17.33
C GLU A 19 24.43 6.74 16.82
N ILE A 20 25.66 6.81 17.32
CA ILE A 20 26.65 7.76 16.81
C ILE A 20 27.50 7.03 15.78
N THR A 21 27.34 7.43 14.53
CA THR A 21 28.24 7.04 13.44
C THR A 21 29.23 8.19 13.17
N SER A 22 30.28 7.93 12.39
CA SER A 22 31.25 8.95 11.99
C SER A 22 30.66 10.12 11.20
N GLU A 23 29.44 9.97 10.66
CA GLU A 23 28.81 10.93 9.76
C GLU A 23 27.50 11.53 10.31
N LYS A 24 26.75 10.81 11.16
CA LYS A 24 25.46 11.29 11.69
C LYS A 24 25.14 10.67 13.07
N ILE A 25 24.40 11.43 13.88
CA ILE A 25 23.72 10.93 15.08
C ILE A 25 22.30 10.52 14.66
N GLY A 26 22.01 9.22 14.68
CA GLY A 26 20.69 8.66 14.36
C GLY A 26 19.91 8.26 15.60
N VAL A 27 18.58 8.38 15.57
CA VAL A 27 17.72 7.83 16.64
C VAL A 27 17.50 6.34 16.39
N VAL A 28 17.63 5.52 17.43
CA VAL A 28 17.51 4.05 17.37
C VAL A 28 16.28 3.56 18.13
N SER A 29 15.98 4.17 19.26
CA SER A 29 14.85 3.83 20.13
C SER A 29 14.30 5.11 20.78
N GLY A 30 13.08 5.05 21.29
CA GLY A 30 12.55 6.10 22.16
C GLY A 30 11.08 5.92 22.46
N THR A 31 10.62 6.53 23.54
CA THR A 31 9.18 6.60 23.83
C THR A 31 8.49 7.47 22.79
N VAL A 32 7.23 7.17 22.50
CA VAL A 32 6.41 7.94 21.54
C VAL A 32 6.46 9.44 21.84
N GLU A 33 6.37 9.79 23.13
CA GLU A 33 6.48 11.18 23.60
C GLU A 33 7.81 11.84 23.23
N LYS A 34 8.96 11.20 23.50
CA LYS A 34 10.26 11.81 23.17
C LYS A 34 10.53 11.88 21.68
N LEU A 35 10.03 10.90 20.92
CA LEU A 35 10.10 10.93 19.46
C LEU A 35 9.26 12.09 18.89
N LEU A 36 8.04 12.31 19.42
CA LEU A 36 7.19 13.46 19.08
C LEU A 36 7.83 14.80 19.44
N LEU A 37 8.44 14.91 20.63
CA LEU A 37 9.15 16.12 21.04
C LEU A 37 10.31 16.41 20.09
N ARG A 38 10.98 15.38 19.56
CA ARG A 38 12.05 15.54 18.57
C ARG A 38 11.53 16.02 17.22
N LEU A 39 10.34 15.57 16.80
CA LEU A 39 9.68 16.01 15.56
C LEU A 39 9.51 17.54 15.49
N ALA A 40 9.28 18.17 16.64
CA ALA A 40 9.17 19.63 16.79
C ALA A 40 10.13 20.15 17.89
N ASN A 41 11.39 19.72 17.84
CA ASN A 41 12.43 20.17 18.75
C ASN A 41 12.79 21.63 18.47
N GLU A 42 12.88 22.50 19.47
CA GLU A 42 13.25 23.90 19.31
C GLU A 42 14.62 24.15 18.65
N SER A 43 15.62 23.33 18.94
CA SER A 43 17.03 23.60 18.66
C SER A 43 17.53 22.95 17.39
N THR A 44 16.99 21.79 17.03
CA THR A 44 17.45 21.00 15.87
C THR A 44 16.32 20.73 14.88
N TYR A 45 16.66 20.54 13.60
CA TYR A 45 15.73 20.13 12.56
C TYR A 45 16.43 19.10 11.67
N ASP A 46 15.89 17.88 11.64
CA ASP A 46 16.41 16.76 10.85
C ASP A 46 15.30 16.31 9.90
N GLU A 47 15.40 16.72 8.63
CA GLU A 47 14.36 16.44 7.63
C GLU A 47 14.19 14.93 7.40
N ASP A 48 15.29 14.17 7.40
CA ASP A 48 15.25 12.72 7.23
C ASP A 48 14.50 12.06 8.40
N TYR A 49 14.71 12.56 9.62
CA TYR A 49 13.98 12.07 10.79
C TYR A 49 12.49 12.39 10.69
N VAL A 50 12.14 13.62 10.30
CA VAL A 50 10.73 14.03 10.12
C VAL A 50 10.05 13.14 9.08
N ASP A 51 10.69 12.92 7.93
CA ASP A 51 10.14 12.07 6.88
C ASP A 51 9.99 10.62 7.33
N THR A 52 11.00 10.07 8.00
CA THR A 52 10.97 8.70 8.52
C THR A 52 9.88 8.54 9.58
N PHE A 53 9.82 9.46 10.55
CA PHE A 53 8.81 9.43 11.61
C PHE A 53 7.41 9.49 11.01
N LEU A 54 7.15 10.47 10.13
CA LEU A 54 5.83 10.66 9.54
C LEU A 54 5.45 9.50 8.61
N GLN A 55 6.39 8.96 7.83
CA GLN A 55 6.13 7.79 6.99
C GLN A 55 5.71 6.58 7.83
N TYR A 56 6.42 6.29 8.93
CA TYR A 56 6.28 5.03 9.67
C TYR A 56 5.46 5.14 10.98
N HIS A 57 4.92 6.33 11.32
CA HIS A 57 4.22 6.57 12.59
C HIS A 57 3.14 5.53 12.91
N GLN A 58 2.43 5.03 11.89
CA GLN A 58 1.31 4.08 12.01
C GLN A 58 1.66 2.73 12.66
N PHE A 59 2.95 2.44 12.87
CA PHE A 59 3.38 1.26 13.62
C PHE A 59 3.45 1.48 15.13
N PHE A 60 3.52 2.73 15.60
CA PHE A 60 3.72 3.04 17.03
C PHE A 60 2.82 4.17 17.56
N ILE A 61 2.13 4.93 16.71
CA ILE A 61 1.13 5.94 17.08
C ILE A 61 0.06 6.06 15.98
N SER A 62 -1.21 6.18 16.35
CA SER A 62 -2.29 6.39 15.36
C SER A 62 -2.15 7.75 14.69
N SER A 63 -2.70 7.91 13.47
CA SER A 63 -2.70 9.23 12.81
C SER A 63 -3.51 10.25 13.62
N VAL A 64 -4.58 9.81 14.29
CA VAL A 64 -5.41 10.68 15.15
C VAL A 64 -4.61 11.18 16.35
N ASP A 65 -3.92 10.28 17.06
CA ASP A 65 -3.11 10.64 18.22
C ASP A 65 -1.92 11.52 17.81
N LEU A 66 -1.28 11.24 16.67
CA LEU A 66 -0.23 12.09 16.13
C LEU A 66 -0.75 13.52 15.91
N MET A 67 -1.93 13.68 15.30
CA MET A 67 -2.54 14.99 15.09
C MET A 67 -2.85 15.70 16.40
N HIS A 68 -3.43 15.02 17.39
CA HIS A 68 -3.68 15.60 18.71
C HIS A 68 -2.38 16.05 19.39
N ASN A 69 -1.32 15.25 19.30
CA ASN A 69 0.00 15.60 19.85
C ASN A 69 0.62 16.80 19.15
N LEU A 70 0.48 16.93 17.82
CA LEU A 70 0.92 18.12 17.09
C LEU A 70 0.14 19.37 17.51
N ILE A 71 -1.19 19.26 17.66
CA ILE A 71 -2.04 20.36 18.14
C ILE A 71 -1.64 20.77 19.56
N ALA A 72 -1.42 19.81 20.46
CA ALA A 72 -0.96 20.07 21.82
C ALA A 72 0.41 20.76 21.81
N ARG A 73 1.35 20.26 21.00
CA ARG A 73 2.71 20.83 20.86
C ARG A 73 2.70 22.25 20.28
N PHE A 74 1.74 22.57 19.41
CA PHE A 74 1.56 23.93 18.89
C PHE A 74 1.05 24.92 19.96
N ASN A 75 0.28 24.41 20.92
CA ASN A 75 -0.39 25.19 21.96
C ASN A 75 0.34 25.14 23.32
N VAL A 76 1.61 24.74 23.36
CA VAL A 76 2.43 24.68 24.59
C VAL A 76 2.34 25.99 25.36
N GLN A 77 2.02 25.89 26.66
CA GLN A 77 1.92 26.99 27.61
C GLN A 77 3.07 26.93 28.64
N LEU A 78 3.37 28.05 29.30
CA LEU A 78 4.26 28.06 30.47
C LEU A 78 3.53 27.48 31.68
N GLU A 79 4.15 26.53 32.38
CA GLU A 79 3.61 25.97 33.62
C GLU A 79 3.79 26.92 34.82
N SER A 80 4.83 27.74 34.82
CA SER A 80 5.09 28.79 35.83
C SER A 80 5.54 30.08 35.14
N LYS A 81 5.08 31.24 35.66
CA LYS A 81 5.55 32.57 35.20
C LYS A 81 6.93 32.95 35.78
N GLU A 82 7.52 32.10 36.61
CA GLU A 82 8.71 32.41 37.41
C GLU A 82 10.02 31.92 36.74
N ASP A 83 9.96 30.98 35.79
CA ASP A 83 11.15 30.24 35.34
C ASP A 83 11.70 30.61 33.94
N ALA A 84 11.16 31.63 33.25
CA ALA A 84 11.73 32.11 32.00
C ALA A 84 11.46 33.59 31.76
N GLU A 85 12.48 34.35 31.35
CA GLU A 85 12.28 35.67 30.75
C GLU A 85 11.27 35.53 29.59
N GLU A 86 10.14 36.24 29.68
CA GLU A 86 9.00 36.16 28.75
C GLU A 86 9.41 36.24 27.27
N THR A 87 10.49 36.98 26.98
CA THR A 87 11.13 37.11 25.67
C THR A 87 11.73 35.80 25.15
N THR A 88 12.41 35.03 26.00
CA THR A 88 13.03 33.74 25.67
C THR A 88 11.97 32.68 25.42
N TYR A 89 10.94 32.62 26.27
CA TYR A 89 9.80 31.72 26.06
C TYR A 89 9.06 32.01 24.75
N ASN A 90 8.76 33.28 24.47
CA ASN A 90 8.08 33.66 23.23
C ASN A 90 8.88 33.29 21.97
N LYS A 91 10.22 33.42 22.02
CA LYS A 91 11.10 33.01 20.94
C LYS A 91 11.07 31.48 20.72
N TRP A 92 11.19 30.72 21.80
CA TRP A 92 11.13 29.26 21.78
C TRP A 92 9.79 28.72 21.27
N ARG A 93 8.69 29.25 21.82
CA ARG A 93 7.31 28.94 21.40
C ARG A 93 7.12 29.14 19.91
N LYS A 94 7.57 30.28 19.36
CA LYS A 94 7.47 30.56 17.92
C LYS A 94 8.24 29.55 17.07
N GLN A 95 9.42 29.10 17.52
CA GLN A 95 10.20 28.08 16.82
C GLN A 95 9.50 26.72 16.82
N ILE A 96 8.93 26.30 17.96
CA ILE A 96 8.15 25.06 18.05
C ILE A 96 6.95 25.12 17.11
N GLN A 97 6.18 26.21 17.15
CA GLN A 97 5.00 26.39 16.30
C GLN A 97 5.35 26.27 14.82
N LEU A 98 6.42 26.92 14.36
CA LEU A 98 6.89 26.81 12.99
C LEU A 98 7.32 25.38 12.61
N LYS A 99 7.95 24.65 13.53
CA LYS A 99 8.36 23.26 13.29
C LYS A 99 7.18 22.29 13.26
N VAL A 100 6.18 22.50 14.10
CA VAL A 100 4.92 21.75 14.04
C VAL A 100 4.20 22.00 12.72
N ILE A 101 4.08 23.26 12.29
CA ILE A 101 3.51 23.62 10.99
C ILE A 101 4.28 22.95 9.85
N HIS A 102 5.61 22.92 9.95
CA HIS A 102 6.46 22.27 8.95
C HIS A 102 6.23 20.76 8.90
N ALA A 103 6.22 20.08 10.05
CA ALA A 103 5.93 18.66 10.16
C ALA A 103 4.54 18.33 9.60
N LEU A 104 3.51 19.13 9.92
CA LEU A 104 2.16 18.97 9.37
C LEU A 104 2.15 19.12 7.84
N ASN A 105 2.78 20.16 7.30
CA ASN A 105 2.86 20.37 5.86
C ASN A 105 3.61 19.22 5.16
N ARG A 106 4.69 18.72 5.78
CA ARG A 106 5.44 17.58 5.26
C ARG A 106 4.59 16.32 5.28
N TRP A 107 3.85 16.08 6.36
CA TRP A 107 2.96 14.93 6.51
C TRP A 107 1.88 14.89 5.43
N VAL A 108 1.20 16.02 5.20
CA VAL A 108 0.21 16.17 4.12
C VAL A 108 0.84 15.90 2.75
N THR A 109 2.11 16.26 2.55
CA THR A 109 2.80 16.08 1.27
C THR A 109 3.21 14.62 1.03
N ILE A 110 3.78 13.94 2.04
CA ILE A 110 4.34 12.59 1.88
C ILE A 110 3.30 11.48 2.07
N GLN A 111 2.27 11.71 2.90
CA GLN A 111 1.30 10.69 3.29
C GLN A 111 -0.14 11.21 3.27
N TYR A 112 -0.51 11.94 2.22
CA TYR A 112 -1.86 12.48 2.04
C TYR A 112 -2.99 11.43 2.16
N SER A 113 -2.70 10.16 1.86
CA SER A 113 -3.74 9.14 1.69
C SER A 113 -4.48 8.81 2.99
N CYS A 114 -3.85 8.99 4.16
CA CYS A 114 -4.56 8.85 5.44
C CYS A 114 -5.64 9.93 5.60
N PHE A 115 -5.40 11.16 5.12
CA PHE A 115 -6.36 12.26 5.15
C PHE A 115 -7.51 12.10 4.14
N VAL A 116 -7.34 11.29 3.09
CA VAL A 116 -8.41 10.99 2.14
C VAL A 116 -9.29 9.85 2.67
N LYS A 117 -8.66 8.84 3.27
CA LYS A 117 -9.34 7.59 3.67
C LYS A 117 -9.97 7.65 5.05
N ASN A 118 -9.50 8.55 5.92
CA ASN A 118 -10.05 8.71 7.27
C ASN A 118 -10.64 10.12 7.41
N ALA A 119 -11.98 10.18 7.55
CA ALA A 119 -12.72 11.45 7.64
C ALA A 119 -12.42 12.20 8.95
N LEU A 120 -12.11 11.49 10.04
CA LEU A 120 -11.81 12.11 11.33
C LEU A 120 -10.48 12.87 11.27
N ILE A 121 -9.42 12.24 10.74
CA ILE A 121 -8.12 12.91 10.60
C ILE A 121 -8.19 14.07 9.61
N HIS A 122 -9.03 13.98 8.57
CA HIS A 122 -9.33 15.09 7.67
C HIS A 122 -9.98 16.28 8.40
N GLY A 123 -11.01 16.00 9.22
CA GLY A 123 -11.68 17.03 10.02
C GLY A 123 -10.72 17.71 11.00
N LEU A 124 -9.83 16.94 11.65
CA LEU A 124 -8.80 17.48 12.53
C LEU A 124 -7.77 18.34 11.76
N LEU A 125 -7.41 17.98 10.53
CA LEU A 125 -6.53 18.78 9.68
C LEU A 125 -7.17 20.15 9.38
N GLU A 126 -8.42 20.19 8.94
CA GLU A 126 -9.13 21.45 8.63
C GLU A 126 -9.26 22.35 9.88
N TYR A 127 -9.59 21.75 11.03
CA TYR A 127 -9.61 22.44 12.31
C TYR A 127 -8.23 23.04 12.64
N PHE A 128 -7.17 22.23 12.54
CA PHE A 128 -5.84 22.67 12.92
C PHE A 128 -5.29 23.75 11.98
N VAL A 129 -5.52 23.62 10.66
CA VAL A 129 -5.18 24.67 9.67
C VAL A 129 -5.87 25.99 10.00
N SER A 130 -7.15 25.93 10.41
CA SER A 130 -7.89 27.12 10.85
C SER A 130 -7.31 27.73 12.12
N ALA A 131 -6.89 26.91 13.09
CA ALA A 131 -6.22 27.38 14.31
C ALA A 131 -4.86 28.03 13.99
N ILE A 132 -4.06 27.46 13.09
CA ILE A 132 -2.78 28.01 12.61
C ILE A 132 -3.00 29.39 11.96
N TRP A 133 -4.07 29.53 11.16
CA TRP A 133 -4.46 30.80 10.54
C TRP A 133 -4.76 31.88 11.59
N LEU A 134 -5.60 31.55 12.57
CA LEU A 134 -5.99 32.46 13.65
C LEU A 134 -4.82 32.85 14.56
N ALA A 135 -3.84 31.95 14.72
CA ALA A 135 -2.59 32.20 15.44
C ALA A 135 -1.61 33.14 14.69
N GLY A 136 -1.94 33.59 13.48
CA GLY A 136 -1.15 34.57 12.72
C GLY A 136 -0.26 33.98 11.62
N TYR A 137 -0.23 32.66 11.44
CA TYR A 137 0.56 31.96 10.41
C TYR A 137 -0.25 31.73 9.12
N LYS A 138 -0.79 32.83 8.58
CA LYS A 138 -1.74 32.77 7.45
C LYS A 138 -1.13 32.13 6.21
N ASN A 139 0.07 32.55 5.82
CA ASN A 139 0.74 32.06 4.63
C ASN A 139 1.01 30.55 4.68
N GLU A 140 1.40 30.06 5.85
CA GLU A 140 1.69 28.66 6.09
C GLU A 140 0.42 27.81 6.06
N ALA A 141 -0.66 28.28 6.70
CA ALA A 141 -1.97 27.64 6.66
C ALA A 141 -2.52 27.57 5.23
N ASP A 142 -2.45 28.64 4.45
CA ASP A 142 -2.84 28.64 3.02
C ASP A 142 -2.01 27.66 2.19
N ARG A 143 -0.72 27.53 2.50
CA ARG A 143 0.15 26.57 1.82
C ARG A 143 -0.27 25.14 2.12
N ILE A 144 -0.54 24.80 3.38
CA ILE A 144 -1.01 23.47 3.78
C ILE A 144 -2.34 23.16 3.09
N LYS A 145 -3.29 24.11 3.10
CA LYS A 145 -4.60 23.95 2.47
C LYS A 145 -4.50 23.71 0.96
N ARG A 146 -3.65 24.47 0.27
CA ARG A 146 -3.38 24.27 -1.17
C ARG A 146 -2.75 22.91 -1.45
N ASN A 147 -1.78 22.49 -0.64
CA ASN A 147 -1.14 21.18 -0.78
C ASN A 147 -2.14 20.05 -0.57
N ALA A 148 -2.97 20.13 0.46
CA ALA A 148 -4.03 19.15 0.71
C ALA A 148 -5.02 19.08 -0.48
N ALA A 149 -5.53 20.22 -0.95
CA ALA A 149 -6.50 20.28 -2.05
C ALA A 149 -5.95 19.71 -3.38
N ASN A 150 -4.72 20.10 -3.76
CA ASN A 150 -4.09 19.63 -4.99
C ASN A 150 -3.92 18.10 -5.01
N ILE A 151 -3.57 17.53 -3.87
CA ILE A 151 -3.30 16.10 -3.78
C ILE A 151 -4.62 15.30 -3.79
N ILE A 152 -5.64 15.74 -3.03
CA ILE A 152 -6.97 15.12 -3.01
C ILE A 152 -7.57 15.07 -4.42
N LEU A 153 -7.53 16.19 -5.17
CA LEU A 153 -8.01 16.24 -6.55
C LEU A 153 -7.26 15.28 -7.47
N SER A 154 -5.93 15.18 -7.32
CA SER A 154 -5.11 14.28 -8.15
C SER A 154 -5.39 12.78 -7.91
N SER A 155 -5.80 12.41 -6.69
CA SER A 155 -6.00 11.02 -6.28
C SER A 155 -7.40 10.51 -6.55
N SER A 156 -8.42 11.35 -6.36
CA SER A 156 -9.81 11.00 -6.71
C SER A 156 -10.00 10.79 -8.22
N VAL A 157 -9.24 11.49 -9.06
CA VAL A 157 -9.27 11.33 -10.53
C VAL A 157 -8.69 9.98 -10.96
N LYS A 158 -7.61 9.51 -10.33
CA LYS A 158 -6.97 8.22 -10.69
C LYS A 158 -7.85 7.02 -10.37
N ILE A 159 -8.55 7.03 -9.23
CA ILE A 159 -9.42 5.93 -8.82
C ILE A 159 -10.69 5.86 -9.69
N LYS A 160 -11.33 7.00 -9.98
CA LYS A 160 -12.55 7.04 -10.81
C LYS A 160 -12.30 6.67 -12.27
N ASN A 161 -11.08 6.88 -12.77
CA ASN A 161 -10.70 6.59 -14.16
C ASN A 161 -10.10 5.18 -14.34
N LEU A 162 -10.12 4.33 -13.31
CA LEU A 162 -9.77 2.92 -13.48
C LEU A 162 -10.71 2.32 -14.55
N PRO A 163 -10.18 1.77 -15.66
CA PRO A 163 -10.99 1.44 -16.84
C PRO A 163 -12.00 0.30 -16.65
N PHE A 164 -12.19 -0.20 -15.42
CA PHE A 164 -13.10 -1.29 -15.10
C PHE A 164 -13.87 -1.00 -13.82
N ASN A 165 -15.18 -0.83 -13.94
CA ASN A 165 -16.07 -1.33 -12.90
C ASN A 165 -15.87 -2.84 -12.86
N LEU A 166 -15.16 -3.34 -11.85
CA LEU A 166 -15.07 -4.78 -11.60
C LEU A 166 -16.48 -5.33 -11.63
N ILE A 167 -16.76 -6.28 -12.51
CA ILE A 167 -18.03 -7.00 -12.47
C ILE A 167 -18.14 -7.54 -11.05
N PRO A 168 -19.15 -7.10 -10.26
CA PRO A 168 -19.28 -7.52 -8.89
C PRO A 168 -19.31 -9.04 -8.88
N ILE A 169 -18.45 -9.68 -8.08
CA ILE A 169 -18.57 -11.11 -7.83
C ILE A 169 -19.87 -11.25 -7.03
N ILE A 170 -20.95 -11.61 -7.71
CA ILE A 170 -22.24 -11.88 -7.08
C ILE A 170 -22.06 -13.21 -6.34
N PRO A 171 -22.16 -13.24 -5.00
CA PRO A 171 -22.15 -14.52 -4.29
C PRO A 171 -23.30 -15.38 -4.81
N LEU A 172 -22.97 -16.62 -5.20
CA LEU A 172 -23.96 -17.60 -5.64
C LEU A 172 -24.99 -17.79 -4.52
N LYS A 173 -26.28 -17.70 -4.84
CA LYS A 173 -27.34 -17.97 -3.88
C LYS A 173 -27.43 -19.48 -3.65
N ASP A 174 -27.93 -19.92 -2.50
CA ASP A 174 -28.09 -21.36 -2.21
C ASP A 174 -28.96 -22.08 -3.26
N GLU A 175 -29.88 -21.36 -3.89
CA GLU A 175 -30.70 -21.85 -5.01
C GLU A 175 -29.88 -22.15 -6.29
N ASP A 176 -28.78 -21.43 -6.53
CA ASP A 176 -27.89 -21.61 -7.69
C ASP A 176 -27.01 -22.87 -7.56
N ILE A 177 -26.87 -23.43 -6.35
CA ILE A 177 -26.08 -24.64 -6.06
C ILE A 177 -26.82 -25.91 -6.52
N THR A 178 -28.16 -25.85 -6.60
CA THR A 178 -29.02 -27.02 -6.87
C THR A 178 -29.29 -27.28 -8.35
N ARG A 179 -29.11 -26.29 -9.22
CA ARG A 179 -28.99 -26.55 -10.65
C ARG A 179 -27.63 -27.20 -10.84
N GLU A 180 -27.58 -28.41 -11.39
CA GLU A 180 -26.34 -28.94 -11.97
C GLU A 180 -25.69 -27.79 -12.72
N ILE A 181 -24.59 -27.27 -12.18
CA ILE A 181 -23.85 -26.18 -12.78
C ILE A 181 -23.17 -26.78 -14.01
N THR A 182 -23.95 -27.04 -15.06
CA THR A 182 -23.50 -26.88 -16.41
C THR A 182 -23.27 -25.37 -16.53
N ILE A 183 -22.12 -24.88 -16.03
CA ILE A 183 -21.56 -23.66 -16.61
C ILE A 183 -21.51 -24.02 -18.08
N ASN A 184 -22.42 -23.45 -18.86
CA ASN A 184 -22.29 -23.35 -20.29
C ASN A 184 -21.10 -22.42 -20.48
N LEU A 185 -19.90 -22.98 -20.24
CA LEU A 185 -18.63 -22.41 -20.57
C LEU A 185 -18.82 -22.05 -22.02
N MET A 186 -18.82 -20.75 -22.33
CA MET A 186 -18.92 -20.28 -23.70
C MET A 186 -18.17 -21.28 -24.58
N PRO A 187 -18.81 -21.90 -25.59
CA PRO A 187 -18.14 -22.92 -26.41
C PRO A 187 -16.91 -22.36 -27.15
N TYR A 188 -16.66 -21.05 -27.00
CA TYR A 188 -15.60 -20.27 -27.57
C TYR A 188 -14.86 -19.44 -26.49
N SER A 189 -13.54 -19.61 -26.41
CA SER A 189 -12.67 -18.79 -25.54
C SER A 189 -12.19 -17.55 -26.29
N ILE A 190 -12.25 -16.38 -25.66
CA ILE A 190 -11.71 -15.12 -26.20
C ILE A 190 -10.20 -15.21 -26.51
N LEU A 191 -9.50 -16.17 -25.90
CA LEU A 191 -8.08 -16.46 -26.16
C LEU A 191 -7.80 -16.90 -27.61
N TYR A 192 -8.82 -17.32 -28.36
CA TYR A 192 -8.71 -17.66 -29.77
C TYR A 192 -8.73 -16.43 -30.68
N ASP A 193 -9.44 -15.35 -30.27
CA ASP A 193 -9.62 -14.14 -31.09
C ASP A 193 -8.42 -13.19 -31.05
N PHE A 194 -7.72 -13.11 -29.91
CA PHE A 194 -6.68 -12.12 -29.68
C PHE A 194 -5.28 -12.74 -29.68
N ASP A 195 -4.29 -12.03 -30.22
CA ASP A 195 -2.90 -12.44 -30.12
C ASP A 195 -2.38 -12.32 -28.67
N SER A 196 -1.36 -13.13 -28.34
CA SER A 196 -0.83 -13.24 -26.98
C SER A 196 -0.24 -11.92 -26.47
N LYS A 197 0.30 -11.07 -27.37
CA LYS A 197 0.91 -9.79 -27.02
C LYS A 197 -0.16 -8.75 -26.70
N THR A 198 -1.28 -8.73 -27.41
CA THR A 198 -2.41 -7.84 -27.12
C THR A 198 -3.02 -8.14 -25.75
N ILE A 199 -3.25 -9.43 -25.44
CA ILE A 199 -3.74 -9.85 -24.12
C ILE A 199 -2.75 -9.45 -23.02
N ALA A 200 -1.46 -9.69 -23.22
CA ALA A 200 -0.43 -9.30 -22.26
C ALA A 200 -0.40 -7.78 -22.02
N LYS A 201 -0.48 -6.96 -23.07
CA LYS A 201 -0.55 -5.50 -22.94
C LYS A 201 -1.73 -5.06 -22.09
N TYR A 202 -2.92 -5.63 -22.35
CA TYR A 202 -4.10 -5.33 -21.56
C TYR A 202 -3.90 -5.67 -20.09
N LEU A 203 -3.42 -6.88 -19.78
CA LEU A 203 -3.10 -7.28 -18.40
C LEU A 203 -2.09 -6.31 -17.74
N CYS A 204 -1.06 -5.88 -18.48
CA CYS A 204 -0.08 -4.91 -17.99
C CYS A 204 -0.67 -3.55 -17.67
N VAL A 205 -1.55 -3.02 -18.52
CA VAL A 205 -2.20 -1.73 -18.25
C VAL A 205 -3.06 -1.85 -16.99
N VAL A 206 -3.92 -2.87 -16.90
CA VAL A 206 -4.81 -3.02 -15.74
C VAL A 206 -4.02 -3.19 -14.44
N ASP A 207 -3.02 -4.06 -14.43
CA ASP A 207 -2.22 -4.31 -13.23
C ASP A 207 -1.40 -3.08 -12.82
N GLN A 208 -0.88 -2.33 -13.79
CA GLN A 208 -0.15 -1.09 -13.54
C GLN A 208 -1.05 -0.02 -12.95
N GLU A 209 -2.28 0.12 -13.44
CA GLU A 209 -3.26 1.08 -12.90
C GLU A 209 -3.59 0.74 -11.44
N ILE A 210 -3.90 -0.53 -11.14
CA ILE A 210 -4.19 -0.96 -9.76
C ILE A 210 -2.95 -0.77 -8.87
N PHE A 211 -1.76 -1.15 -9.33
CA PHE A 211 -0.53 -0.97 -8.57
C PHE A 211 -0.22 0.52 -8.32
N SER A 212 -0.52 1.41 -9.27
CA SER A 212 -0.24 2.84 -9.17
C SER A 212 -1.05 3.57 -8.10
N VAL A 213 -2.19 2.99 -7.69
CA VAL A 213 -3.05 3.54 -6.63
C VAL A 213 -2.76 2.92 -5.25
N VAL A 214 -1.88 1.91 -5.15
CA VAL A 214 -1.44 1.37 -3.87
C VAL A 214 -0.63 2.43 -3.14
N THR A 215 -1.09 2.80 -1.94
CA THR A 215 -0.40 3.77 -1.09
C THR A 215 0.25 3.08 0.10
N TRP A 216 1.20 3.78 0.74
CA TRP A 216 1.80 3.29 1.98
C TRP A 216 0.75 3.05 3.09
N HIS A 217 -0.28 3.88 3.18
CA HIS A 217 -1.40 3.66 4.10
C HIS A 217 -2.06 2.29 3.89
N ASP A 218 -2.22 1.83 2.65
CA ASP A 218 -2.78 0.50 2.35
C ASP A 218 -1.90 -0.64 2.86
N ILE A 219 -0.59 -0.47 2.70
CA ILE A 219 0.41 -1.44 3.16
C ILE A 219 0.44 -1.48 4.68
N ALA A 220 0.54 -0.31 5.32
CA ALA A 220 0.56 -0.17 6.76
C ALA A 220 -0.74 -0.67 7.41
N SER A 221 -1.91 -0.44 6.81
CA SER A 221 -3.18 -0.94 7.35
C SER A 221 -3.29 -2.46 7.34
N LYS A 222 -2.63 -3.13 6.39
CA LYS A 222 -2.57 -4.60 6.32
C LYS A 222 -1.55 -5.22 7.27
N LEU A 223 -0.52 -4.48 7.64
CA LEU A 223 0.63 -4.99 8.39
C LEU A 223 0.63 -4.56 9.86
N SER A 224 0.18 -3.35 10.17
CA SER A 224 0.18 -2.80 11.52
C SER A 224 -0.99 -3.34 12.34
N ASN A 225 -0.69 -3.79 13.56
CA ASN A 225 -1.72 -4.14 14.53
C ASN A 225 -2.44 -2.90 15.09
N SER A 226 -1.85 -1.71 14.99
CA SER A 226 -2.48 -0.44 15.41
C SER A 226 -3.80 -0.18 14.66
N TYR A 227 -3.83 -0.51 13.35
CA TYR A 227 -5.05 -0.43 12.53
C TYR A 227 -6.13 -1.44 12.91
N LYS A 228 -5.79 -2.57 13.53
CA LYS A 228 -6.80 -3.53 14.03
C LYS A 228 -7.58 -2.97 15.23
N ASN A 229 -7.01 -2.00 15.93
CA ASN A 229 -7.66 -1.29 17.04
C ASN A 229 -8.37 0.00 16.58
N GLU A 230 -8.19 0.44 15.32
CA GLU A 230 -9.01 1.46 14.68
C GLU A 230 -10.34 0.88 14.17
N VAL A 231 -11.00 0.00 14.96
CA VAL A 231 -12.44 -0.23 14.80
C VAL A 231 -13.15 0.99 15.37
N TYR A 232 -13.12 2.07 14.61
CA TYR A 232 -14.11 3.11 14.79
C TYR A 232 -15.41 2.52 14.24
N GLU A 233 -16.28 2.03 15.13
CA GLU A 233 -17.71 2.22 14.89
C GLU A 233 -17.84 3.68 14.48
N VAL A 234 -18.28 3.92 13.26
CA VAL A 234 -18.69 5.23 12.82
C VAL A 234 -19.71 5.68 13.86
N VAL A 235 -19.29 6.51 14.82
CA VAL A 235 -20.20 7.27 15.65
C VAL A 235 -20.85 8.23 14.67
N LYS A 236 -21.92 7.75 14.03
CA LYS A 236 -22.79 8.56 13.21
C LYS A 236 -23.15 9.75 14.08
N PRO A 237 -22.84 11.00 13.66
CA PRO A 237 -23.50 12.14 14.25
C PRO A 237 -24.98 11.85 14.10
N THR A 238 -25.69 11.68 15.21
CA THR A 238 -27.13 11.42 15.17
C THR A 238 -27.82 12.74 14.84
N LEU A 239 -27.72 13.14 13.57
CA LEU A 239 -28.66 14.03 12.94
C LEU A 239 -29.42 13.17 11.94
N LYS A 240 -30.53 12.62 12.43
CA LYS A 240 -31.56 12.01 11.59
C LYS A 240 -31.96 13.02 10.52
N LEU A 241 -31.62 12.75 9.27
CA LEU A 241 -32.34 13.20 8.07
C LEU A 241 -31.65 12.59 6.83
N GLN A 242 -32.14 11.42 6.43
CA GLN A 242 -32.35 10.94 5.06
C GLN A 242 -32.37 9.39 5.07
N SER A 243 -33.28 8.85 4.27
CA SER A 243 -33.75 7.46 4.24
C SER A 243 -32.62 6.43 4.10
N GLU A 244 -32.63 5.43 4.98
CA GLU A 244 -31.67 4.32 5.08
C GLU A 244 -31.51 3.46 3.81
N LYS A 245 -32.29 3.71 2.75
CA LYS A 245 -32.26 2.93 1.50
C LYS A 245 -31.23 3.42 0.47
N GLU A 246 -30.71 4.64 0.56
CA GLU A 246 -29.73 5.16 -0.43
C GLU A 246 -28.26 4.88 -0.02
N ILE A 247 -28.01 4.46 1.23
CA ILE A 247 -26.64 4.30 1.77
C ILE A 247 -26.06 2.89 1.52
N GLU A 248 -26.88 1.90 1.14
CA GLU A 248 -26.38 0.54 0.83
C GLU A 248 -25.70 0.44 -0.54
N GLU A 249 -26.01 1.32 -1.49
CA GLU A 249 -25.40 1.29 -2.83
C GLU A 249 -23.94 1.81 -2.83
N ASP A 250 -23.57 2.68 -1.89
CA ASP A 250 -22.24 3.31 -1.83
C ASP A 250 -21.18 2.48 -1.06
N LYS A 251 -21.56 1.40 -0.38
CA LYS A 251 -20.62 0.49 0.31
C LYS A 251 -19.76 -0.36 -0.64
N LYS A 252 -19.96 -0.23 -1.96
CA LYS A 252 -19.42 -1.17 -2.95
C LYS A 252 -17.99 -0.84 -3.43
N TYR A 253 -17.44 0.33 -3.08
CA TYR A 253 -16.24 0.86 -3.73
C TYR A 253 -15.05 1.18 -2.82
N ASP A 254 -15.06 0.77 -1.55
CA ASP A 254 -13.94 0.99 -0.63
C ASP A 254 -13.08 -0.27 -0.42
N GLU A 255 -12.81 -1.00 -1.50
CA GLU A 255 -11.90 -2.14 -1.43
C GLU A 255 -10.45 -1.66 -1.46
N ASN A 256 -9.66 -2.03 -0.44
CA ASN A 256 -8.24 -1.72 -0.38
C ASN A 256 -7.52 -2.20 -1.66
N PRO A 257 -6.74 -1.35 -2.36
CA PRO A 257 -6.05 -1.72 -3.59
C PRO A 257 -5.20 -3.00 -3.50
N ILE A 258 -4.67 -3.34 -2.32
CA ILE A 258 -3.94 -4.59 -2.07
C ILE A 258 -4.84 -5.82 -2.15
N ASP A 259 -6.06 -5.73 -1.61
CA ASP A 259 -7.04 -6.80 -1.72
C ASP A 259 -7.46 -6.99 -3.17
N LEU A 260 -7.63 -5.89 -3.90
CA LEU A 260 -7.91 -5.93 -5.33
C LEU A 260 -6.78 -6.62 -6.11
N MET A 261 -5.51 -6.27 -5.89
CA MET A 261 -4.37 -6.97 -6.50
C MET A 261 -4.38 -8.48 -6.17
N THR A 262 -4.71 -8.82 -4.94
CA THR A 262 -4.77 -10.21 -4.46
C THR A 262 -5.89 -11.00 -5.12
N LYS A 263 -7.12 -10.47 -5.12
CA LYS A 263 -8.28 -11.08 -5.78
C LYS A 263 -8.02 -11.26 -7.27
N ARG A 264 -7.53 -10.21 -7.93
CA ARG A 264 -7.21 -10.23 -9.36
C ARG A 264 -6.16 -11.28 -9.71
N SER A 265 -5.11 -11.40 -8.90
CA SER A 265 -4.07 -12.42 -9.07
C SER A 265 -4.62 -13.84 -8.97
N ASN A 266 -5.51 -14.08 -7.99
CA ASN A 266 -6.18 -15.36 -7.85
C ASN A 266 -7.10 -15.65 -9.05
N LEU A 267 -7.82 -14.63 -9.55
CA LEU A 267 -8.63 -14.76 -10.75
C LEU A 267 -7.77 -15.11 -11.97
N ILE A 268 -6.63 -14.46 -12.19
CA ILE A 268 -5.71 -14.78 -13.29
C ILE A 268 -5.23 -16.23 -13.19
N ARG A 269 -4.75 -16.65 -12.01
CA ARG A 269 -4.29 -18.03 -11.78
C ARG A 269 -5.39 -19.05 -12.06
N ASN A 270 -6.60 -18.80 -11.54
CA ASN A 270 -7.72 -19.72 -11.66
C ASN A 270 -8.32 -19.72 -13.08
N TRP A 271 -8.30 -18.57 -13.77
CA TRP A 271 -8.71 -18.44 -15.17
C TRP A 271 -7.87 -19.35 -16.07
N VAL A 272 -6.55 -19.35 -15.90
CA VAL A 272 -5.65 -20.27 -16.63
C VAL A 272 -6.06 -21.73 -16.45
N ALA A 273 -6.29 -22.14 -15.19
CA ALA A 273 -6.68 -23.51 -14.91
C ALA A 273 -8.07 -23.85 -15.49
N MET A 274 -9.03 -22.95 -15.34
CA MET A 274 -10.39 -23.11 -15.87
C MET A 274 -10.39 -23.25 -17.40
N GLU A 275 -9.76 -22.33 -18.12
CA GLU A 275 -9.69 -22.34 -19.60
C GLU A 275 -9.08 -23.64 -20.14
N ILE A 276 -8.00 -24.12 -19.52
CA ILE A 276 -7.32 -25.33 -19.99
C ILE A 276 -8.13 -26.58 -19.64
N CYS A 277 -8.61 -26.69 -18.40
CA CYS A 277 -9.28 -27.90 -17.91
C CYS A 277 -10.69 -28.08 -18.48
N SER A 278 -11.34 -27.01 -18.91
CA SER A 278 -12.66 -27.05 -19.55
C SER A 278 -12.64 -27.56 -20.99
N VAL A 279 -11.48 -27.57 -21.66
CA VAL A 279 -11.36 -28.00 -23.06
C VAL A 279 -11.10 -29.50 -23.16
N GLN A 280 -12.06 -30.22 -23.75
CA GLN A 280 -11.96 -31.67 -23.97
C GLN A 280 -10.97 -32.04 -25.08
N ASN A 281 -10.97 -31.30 -26.19
CA ASN A 281 -10.11 -31.57 -27.34
C ASN A 281 -8.63 -31.30 -27.02
N ILE A 282 -7.79 -32.33 -27.09
CA ILE A 282 -6.37 -32.24 -26.74
C ILE A 282 -5.57 -31.25 -27.59
N LYS A 283 -5.89 -31.09 -28.88
CA LYS A 283 -5.19 -30.15 -29.77
C LYS A 283 -5.50 -28.70 -29.39
N MET A 284 -6.76 -28.42 -29.08
CA MET A 284 -7.19 -27.10 -28.60
C MET A 284 -6.62 -26.79 -27.22
N ARG A 285 -6.61 -27.78 -26.33
CA ARG A 285 -6.02 -27.64 -24.99
C ARG A 285 -4.50 -27.38 -25.05
N LYS A 286 -3.78 -28.09 -25.91
CA LYS A 286 -2.36 -27.82 -26.22
C LYS A 286 -2.15 -26.39 -26.69
N TYR A 287 -3.01 -25.91 -27.60
CA TYR A 287 -2.95 -24.53 -28.09
C TYR A 287 -3.09 -23.52 -26.94
N LEU A 288 -4.03 -23.73 -26.01
CA LEU A 288 -4.22 -22.84 -24.85
C LEU A 288 -3.01 -22.84 -23.90
N ILE A 289 -2.42 -24.00 -23.60
CA ILE A 289 -1.19 -24.07 -22.79
C ILE A 289 -0.09 -23.22 -23.43
N ARG A 290 0.16 -23.40 -24.74
CA ARG A 290 1.13 -22.60 -25.50
C ARG A 290 0.78 -21.11 -25.45
N LYS A 291 -0.49 -20.76 -25.61
CA LYS A 291 -1.00 -19.39 -25.58
C LYS A 291 -0.66 -18.72 -24.24
N PHE A 292 -0.93 -19.38 -23.12
CA PHE A 292 -0.64 -18.85 -21.79
C PHE A 292 0.85 -18.72 -21.51
N ILE A 293 1.69 -19.66 -21.96
CA ILE A 293 3.16 -19.53 -21.87
C ILE A 293 3.61 -18.27 -22.62
N GLU A 294 3.06 -18.02 -23.81
CA GLU A 294 3.39 -16.85 -24.61
C GLU A 294 2.88 -15.54 -23.98
N ILE A 295 1.67 -15.51 -23.43
CA ILE A 295 1.14 -14.35 -22.69
C ILE A 295 2.04 -14.04 -21.48
N ALA A 296 2.38 -15.06 -20.67
CA ALA A 296 3.26 -14.88 -19.50
C ALA A 296 4.64 -14.34 -19.89
N LYS A 297 5.20 -14.84 -21.01
CA LYS A 297 6.45 -14.33 -21.58
C LYS A 297 6.33 -12.84 -21.93
N TYR A 298 5.29 -12.44 -22.67
CA TYR A 298 5.10 -11.03 -23.03
C TYR A 298 4.84 -10.14 -21.81
N CYS A 299 4.07 -10.61 -20.81
CA CYS A 299 3.93 -9.88 -19.54
C CYS A 299 5.29 -9.65 -18.88
N ARG A 300 6.16 -10.67 -18.84
CA ARG A 300 7.52 -10.52 -18.29
C ARG A 300 8.36 -9.55 -19.12
N GLU A 301 8.32 -9.60 -20.45
CA GLU A 301 9.05 -8.67 -21.33
C GLU A 301 8.59 -7.20 -21.14
N LEU A 302 7.32 -7.00 -20.81
CA LEU A 302 6.74 -5.70 -20.45
C LEU A 302 6.94 -5.31 -18.98
N ASN A 303 7.81 -6.02 -18.25
CA ASN A 303 8.07 -5.84 -16.82
C ASN A 303 6.83 -5.95 -15.90
N ASN A 304 5.77 -6.61 -16.36
CA ASN A 304 4.68 -7.06 -15.49
C ASN A 304 5.03 -8.45 -14.93
N PHE A 305 5.80 -8.47 -13.86
CA PHE A 305 6.15 -9.69 -13.15
C PHE A 305 4.92 -10.28 -12.45
N HIS A 306 3.99 -9.45 -11.99
CA HIS A 306 2.82 -9.89 -11.24
C HIS A 306 1.95 -10.86 -12.06
N SER A 307 1.38 -10.41 -13.18
CA SER A 307 0.58 -11.28 -14.06
C SER A 307 1.39 -12.46 -14.59
N ALA A 308 2.64 -12.23 -15.03
CA ALA A 308 3.47 -13.30 -15.60
C ALA A 308 3.60 -14.49 -14.63
N LEU A 309 3.93 -14.22 -13.36
CA LEU A 309 4.13 -15.27 -12.37
C LEU A 309 2.82 -15.89 -11.88
N PHE A 310 1.70 -15.17 -11.88
CA PHE A 310 0.39 -15.78 -11.59
C PHE A 310 -0.13 -16.66 -12.73
N ILE A 311 0.15 -16.31 -14.00
CA ILE A 311 -0.14 -17.18 -15.14
C ILE A 311 0.70 -18.47 -15.06
N VAL A 312 2.00 -18.34 -14.78
CA VAL A 312 2.88 -19.50 -14.57
C VAL A 312 2.37 -20.35 -13.41
N SER A 313 1.97 -19.73 -12.30
CA SER A 313 1.39 -20.44 -11.15
C SER A 313 0.10 -21.19 -11.53
N GLY A 314 -0.70 -20.66 -12.45
CA GLY A 314 -1.87 -21.34 -13.01
C GLY A 314 -1.48 -22.56 -13.85
N LEU A 315 -0.47 -22.43 -14.72
CA LEU A 315 0.08 -23.52 -15.52
C LEU A 315 0.71 -24.64 -14.68
N LEU A 316 1.33 -24.27 -13.56
CA LEU A 316 1.96 -25.18 -12.60
C LEU A 316 0.99 -25.72 -11.55
N SER A 317 -0.29 -25.31 -11.59
CA SER A 317 -1.29 -25.80 -10.64
C SER A 317 -1.59 -27.30 -10.85
N PRO A 318 -1.94 -28.05 -9.78
CA PRO A 318 -2.20 -29.49 -9.88
C PRO A 318 -3.24 -29.88 -10.96
N PRO A 319 -4.35 -29.14 -11.17
CA PRO A 319 -5.31 -29.47 -12.21
C PRO A 319 -4.76 -29.43 -13.63
N VAL A 320 -3.80 -28.55 -13.90
CA VAL A 320 -3.17 -28.43 -15.21
C VAL A 320 -1.98 -29.40 -15.33
N GLN A 321 -1.16 -29.53 -14.29
CA GLN A 321 0.04 -30.38 -14.29
C GLN A 321 -0.23 -31.89 -14.42
N ARG A 322 -1.42 -32.34 -14.03
CA ARG A 322 -1.83 -33.75 -14.19
C ARG A 322 -2.17 -34.14 -15.63
N LEU A 323 -2.32 -33.18 -16.55
CA LEU A 323 -2.71 -33.43 -17.95
C LEU A 323 -1.54 -33.95 -18.81
N LYS A 324 -0.91 -35.07 -18.40
CA LYS A 324 0.35 -35.59 -18.95
C LYS A 324 0.35 -35.72 -20.48
N GLN A 325 -0.70 -36.33 -21.03
CA GLN A 325 -0.88 -36.49 -22.48
C GLN A 325 -0.86 -35.15 -23.25
N THR A 326 -1.30 -34.05 -22.63
CA THR A 326 -1.29 -32.74 -23.29
C THR A 326 0.10 -32.11 -23.22
N TRP A 327 0.77 -32.25 -22.07
CA TRP A 327 2.13 -31.75 -21.86
C TRP A 327 3.16 -32.44 -22.76
N GLU A 328 3.01 -33.73 -23.03
CA GLU A 328 3.86 -34.49 -23.97
C GLU A 328 3.82 -33.93 -25.40
N LEU A 329 2.76 -33.19 -25.76
CA LEU A 329 2.63 -32.57 -27.08
C LEU A 329 3.22 -31.15 -27.16
N ILE A 330 3.62 -30.55 -26.03
CA ILE A 330 4.23 -29.22 -25.98
C ILE A 330 5.67 -29.32 -26.44
N ASN A 331 6.10 -28.41 -27.33
CA ASN A 331 7.45 -28.51 -27.90
C ASN A 331 8.53 -28.02 -26.92
N ASN A 332 9.77 -28.41 -27.19
CA ASN A 332 10.91 -28.07 -26.33
C ASN A 332 11.13 -26.56 -26.18
N LYS A 333 10.81 -25.75 -27.20
CA LYS A 333 10.98 -24.29 -27.16
C LYS A 333 10.00 -23.63 -26.18
N GLU A 334 8.74 -24.06 -26.21
CA GLU A 334 7.70 -23.62 -25.28
C GLU A 334 8.02 -24.07 -23.85
N MET A 335 8.44 -25.33 -23.69
CA MET A 335 8.82 -25.85 -22.37
C MET A 335 10.04 -25.12 -21.80
N THR A 336 11.04 -24.80 -22.63
CA THR A 336 12.19 -23.97 -22.23
C THR A 336 11.75 -22.58 -21.78
N THR A 337 10.76 -21.98 -22.47
CA THR A 337 10.20 -20.68 -22.09
C THR A 337 9.51 -20.76 -20.73
N LEU A 338 8.66 -21.77 -20.51
CA LEU A 338 7.99 -22.00 -19.23
C LEU A 338 9.01 -22.21 -18.10
N ASN A 339 10.00 -23.08 -18.30
CA ASN A 339 11.05 -23.34 -17.31
C ASN A 339 11.84 -22.08 -16.93
N ASN A 340 12.11 -21.19 -17.90
CA ASN A 340 12.78 -19.92 -17.62
C ASN A 340 11.91 -18.95 -16.82
N LEU A 341 10.60 -18.94 -17.06
CA LEU A 341 9.65 -18.15 -16.27
C LEU A 341 9.47 -18.75 -14.86
N GLU A 342 9.36 -20.07 -14.74
CA GLU A 342 9.25 -20.78 -13.47
C GLU A 342 10.48 -20.56 -12.57
N LYS A 343 11.68 -20.44 -13.14
CA LYS A 343 12.89 -20.08 -12.36
C LYS A 343 12.72 -18.79 -11.56
N LEU A 344 11.89 -17.86 -12.01
CA LEU A 344 11.60 -16.62 -11.28
C LEU A 344 10.77 -16.87 -10.01
N LEU A 345 9.98 -17.95 -9.97
CA LEU A 345 9.23 -18.39 -8.77
C LEU A 345 10.09 -19.23 -7.81
N SER A 346 11.33 -19.58 -8.18
CA SER A 346 12.19 -20.42 -7.35
C SER A 346 12.45 -19.77 -5.98
N PRO A 347 12.22 -20.47 -4.85
CA PRO A 347 12.45 -19.93 -3.51
C PRO A 347 13.95 -19.79 -3.17
N VAL A 348 14.84 -20.36 -3.99
CA VAL A 348 16.29 -20.40 -3.76
C VAL A 348 16.85 -19.00 -3.49
N SER A 349 17.62 -18.89 -2.40
CA SER A 349 18.27 -17.66 -1.95
C SER A 349 17.31 -16.46 -1.93
N ASN A 350 16.12 -16.66 -1.33
CA ASN A 350 15.05 -15.67 -1.24
C ASN A 350 14.62 -15.10 -2.62
N MET A 351 14.37 -16.00 -3.57
CA MET A 351 13.98 -15.68 -4.95
C MET A 351 15.04 -14.85 -5.72
N LYS A 352 16.32 -15.23 -5.63
CA LYS A 352 17.44 -14.49 -6.26
C LYS A 352 17.24 -14.21 -7.75
N TYR A 353 16.61 -15.13 -8.48
CA TYR A 353 16.39 -14.99 -9.92
C TYR A 353 15.39 -13.88 -10.23
N TYR A 354 14.28 -13.84 -9.50
CA TYR A 354 13.33 -12.71 -9.58
C TYR A 354 14.00 -11.40 -9.16
N ARG A 355 14.72 -11.38 -8.03
CA ARG A 355 15.37 -10.15 -7.52
C ARG A 355 16.38 -9.58 -8.52
N LYS A 356 17.19 -10.43 -9.15
CA LYS A 356 18.10 -10.02 -10.23
C LYS A 356 17.32 -9.50 -11.44
N ALA A 357 16.22 -10.16 -11.81
CA ALA A 357 15.43 -9.79 -12.98
C ALA A 357 14.71 -8.45 -12.82
N ILE A 358 14.16 -8.15 -11.63
CA ILE A 358 13.53 -6.85 -11.34
C ILE A 358 14.54 -5.72 -11.19
N ALA A 359 15.72 -5.99 -10.60
CA ALA A 359 16.79 -4.99 -10.50
C ALA A 359 17.33 -4.53 -11.87
N LEU A 360 17.22 -5.38 -12.91
CA LEU A 360 17.61 -5.05 -14.28
C LEU A 360 16.47 -4.44 -15.11
N ALA A 361 15.24 -4.43 -14.60
CA ALA A 361 14.10 -3.90 -15.32
C ALA A 361 14.21 -2.36 -15.47
N LYS A 362 13.85 -1.85 -16.64
CA LYS A 362 13.83 -0.41 -16.95
C LYS A 362 12.43 0.01 -17.40
N GLY A 363 12.01 1.21 -17.02
CA GLY A 363 10.68 1.75 -17.33
C GLY A 363 9.62 1.36 -16.30
N PRO A 364 8.33 1.43 -16.63
CA PRO A 364 7.24 0.99 -15.75
C PRO A 364 7.42 -0.48 -15.38
N VAL A 365 7.16 -0.82 -14.12
CA VAL A 365 7.30 -2.18 -13.58
C VAL A 365 6.10 -2.45 -12.68
N VAL A 366 5.44 -3.60 -12.91
CA VAL A 366 4.52 -4.18 -11.92
C VAL A 366 5.27 -5.29 -11.20
N PRO A 367 5.71 -5.08 -9.94
CA PRO A 367 6.48 -6.08 -9.21
C PRO A 367 5.62 -7.27 -8.83
N PHE A 368 6.25 -8.40 -8.52
CA PHE A 368 5.55 -9.54 -7.93
C PHE A 368 5.16 -9.23 -6.48
N PHE A 369 4.02 -8.56 -6.30
CA PHE A 369 3.58 -7.99 -5.03
C PHE A 369 3.69 -8.92 -3.79
N PRO A 370 3.45 -10.24 -3.87
CA PRO A 370 3.63 -11.14 -2.72
C PRO A 370 5.02 -11.10 -2.08
N ILE A 371 6.10 -10.90 -2.85
CA ILE A 371 7.45 -10.80 -2.25
C ILE A 371 7.64 -9.48 -1.50
N ILE A 372 7.05 -8.39 -1.99
CA ILE A 372 7.13 -7.08 -1.33
C ILE A 372 6.42 -7.14 0.02
N MET A 373 5.19 -7.68 0.04
CA MET A 373 4.43 -7.85 1.29
C MET A 373 5.13 -8.80 2.26
N LYS A 374 5.72 -9.88 1.74
CA LYS A 374 6.56 -10.79 2.54
C LYS A 374 7.73 -10.04 3.17
N ASP A 375 8.50 -9.29 2.40
CA ASP A 375 9.68 -8.56 2.89
C ASP A 375 9.29 -7.56 3.98
N PHE A 376 8.23 -6.76 3.78
CA PHE A 376 7.74 -5.86 4.83
C PHE A 376 7.29 -6.61 6.08
N ARG A 377 6.59 -7.74 5.91
CA ARG A 377 6.15 -8.54 7.04
C ARG A 377 7.32 -9.11 7.85
N PHE A 378 8.38 -9.59 7.20
CA PHE A 378 9.57 -10.06 7.90
C PHE A 378 10.32 -8.93 8.62
N ILE A 379 10.34 -7.73 8.05
CA ILE A 379 10.92 -6.56 8.73
C ILE A 379 10.12 -6.22 9.99
N ILE A 380 8.80 -6.24 9.93
CA ILE A 380 7.95 -5.86 11.07
C ILE A 380 7.91 -6.97 12.13
N ASP A 381 7.63 -8.21 11.74
CA ASP A 381 7.51 -9.33 12.69
C ASP A 381 8.88 -9.77 13.23
N GLY A 382 9.97 -9.50 12.50
CA GLY A 382 11.33 -9.91 12.84
C GLY A 382 12.13 -8.91 13.67
N ASN A 383 11.62 -7.69 13.88
CA ASN A 383 12.27 -6.67 14.69
C ASN A 383 11.32 -6.23 15.81
N PRO A 384 11.75 -6.25 17.09
CA PRO A 384 10.89 -5.86 18.21
C PRO A 384 10.44 -4.40 18.06
N THR A 385 9.16 -4.15 18.38
CA THR A 385 8.53 -2.82 18.37
C THR A 385 8.64 -2.15 19.72
#